data_AF-A0A6A0AFU1-F1
#
_entry.id   AF-A0A6A0AFU1-F1
#
_cell.length_a   1.000
_cell.length_b   1.000
_cell.length_c   1.000
_cell.angle_alpha   90.00
_cell.angle_beta   90.00
_cell.angle_gamma   90.00
#
_symmetry.space_group_name_H-M   'P 1'
#
loop_
_entity.id
_entity.type
_entity.pdbx_description
1 polymer ?
#
loop_
_entity_poly.entity_id
_entity_poly.type
_entity_poly.pdbx_seq_one_letter_code
_entity_poly.pdbx_strand_id
1 'polypeptide(L)'
;MYQYSLAYFFNLFIRSVDESPKAAIVPKRLEMLRDYFTFFLFTNVCRSLFEKDKLLFAFSLATALAASSGDLDRAQLRFLMTGALSMDNPHPNPASSWLSDQAWSHLCELDGLAACFSGLRASLSTHTEKWRRWCDAPTPHQTPLPDGFSERLSSFQMLLVVRCAVMDKLVPAIQVETVSLGQGQGP
;
A
#
# COMPACT_ATOMS: atom_id res chain seq x y z
N MET A 1 -14.12 -16.80 -12.65
CA MET A 1 -14.46 -17.32 -11.31
C MET A 1 -15.13 -16.24 -10.47
N TYR A 2 -14.58 -15.02 -10.41
CA TYR A 2 -15.26 -13.87 -9.82
C TYR A 2 -15.92 -13.03 -10.93
N GLN A 3 -17.24 -12.96 -10.90
CA GLN A 3 -18.04 -12.17 -11.84
C GLN A 3 -19.15 -11.50 -11.07
N TYR A 4 -19.16 -10.17 -11.10
CA TYR A 4 -20.20 -9.35 -10.48
C TYR A 4 -20.84 -8.53 -11.59
N SER A 5 -22.16 -8.67 -11.76
CA SER A 5 -22.89 -7.85 -12.72
C SER A 5 -23.07 -6.43 -12.19
N LEU A 6 -23.19 -5.47 -13.10
CA LEU A 6 -23.52 -4.10 -12.73
C LEU A 6 -24.87 -4.04 -11.99
N ALA A 7 -25.83 -4.87 -12.38
CA ALA A 7 -27.13 -4.98 -11.70
C ALA A 7 -26.98 -5.45 -10.25
N TYR A 8 -26.12 -6.44 -9.98
CA TYR A 8 -25.80 -6.87 -8.61
C TYR A 8 -25.22 -5.71 -7.78
N PHE A 9 -24.27 -4.97 -8.34
CA PHE A 9 -23.68 -3.81 -7.68
C PHE A 9 -24.72 -2.72 -7.37
N PHE A 10 -25.60 -2.38 -8.32
CA PHE A 10 -26.66 -1.41 -8.09
C PHE A 10 -27.63 -1.82 -6.98
N ASN A 11 -28.03 -3.10 -6.95
CA ASN A 11 -28.88 -3.60 -5.88
C ASN A 11 -28.20 -3.49 -4.51
N LEU A 12 -26.90 -3.75 -4.45
CA LEU A 12 -26.10 -3.60 -3.23
C LEU A 12 -26.03 -2.14 -2.77
N PHE A 13 -25.88 -1.21 -3.71
CA PHE A 13 -25.90 0.23 -3.45
C PHE A 13 -27.25 0.72 -2.94
N ILE A 14 -28.36 0.36 -3.62
CA ILE A 14 -29.73 0.73 -3.21
C ILE A 14 -30.01 0.24 -1.78
N ARG A 15 -29.72 -1.05 -1.50
CA ARG A 15 -29.87 -1.60 -0.16
C ARG A 15 -29.05 -0.84 0.88
N SER A 16 -27.85 -0.39 0.52
CA SER A 16 -27.02 0.40 1.42
C SER A 16 -27.63 1.77 1.71
N VAL A 17 -28.29 2.40 0.75
CA VAL A 17 -29.03 3.66 0.98
C VAL A 17 -30.20 3.44 1.95
N ASP A 18 -30.88 2.30 1.85
CA ASP A 18 -32.04 1.97 2.69
C ASP A 18 -31.64 1.57 4.11
N GLU A 19 -30.68 0.65 4.24
CA GLU A 19 -30.28 0.00 5.50
C GLU A 19 -29.26 0.80 6.32
N SER A 20 -28.55 1.76 5.72
CA SER A 20 -27.59 2.59 6.47
C SER A 20 -28.27 3.57 7.43
N PRO A 21 -27.60 3.95 8.53
CA PRO A 21 -28.10 4.92 9.49
C PRO A 21 -28.52 6.24 8.82
N LYS A 22 -29.69 6.75 9.22
CA LYS A 22 -30.22 8.02 8.72
C LYS A 22 -29.71 9.16 9.61
N ALA A 23 -29.47 10.32 8.99
CA ALA A 23 -29.10 11.55 9.67
C ALA A 23 -29.81 12.72 8.99
N ALA A 24 -30.25 13.71 9.78
CA ALA A 24 -30.90 14.91 9.26
C ALA A 24 -29.93 15.82 8.48
N ILE A 25 -28.65 15.79 8.86
CA ILE A 25 -27.60 16.59 8.25
C ILE A 25 -27.03 15.81 7.06
N VAL A 26 -27.18 16.35 5.85
CA VAL A 26 -26.76 15.71 4.60
C VAL A 26 -25.27 15.30 4.61
N PRO A 27 -24.31 16.17 4.98
CA PRO A 27 -22.90 15.76 5.10
C PRO A 27 -22.68 14.54 6.00
N LYS A 28 -23.31 14.50 7.19
CA LYS A 28 -23.17 13.37 8.11
C LYS A 28 -23.83 12.11 7.57
N ARG A 29 -24.95 12.25 6.87
CA ARG A 29 -25.62 11.14 6.19
C ARG A 29 -24.74 10.51 5.11
N LEU A 30 -24.02 11.32 4.34
CA LEU A 30 -23.12 10.86 3.28
C LEU A 30 -21.91 10.11 3.85
N GLU A 31 -21.33 10.59 4.95
CA GLU A 31 -20.25 9.90 5.67
C GLU A 31 -20.72 8.52 6.15
N MET A 32 -21.84 8.46 6.88
CA MET A 32 -22.43 7.20 7.35
C MET A 32 -22.78 6.24 6.21
N LEU A 33 -23.28 6.77 5.09
CA LEU A 33 -23.60 5.97 3.90
C LEU A 33 -22.33 5.37 3.28
N ARG A 34 -21.27 6.16 3.14
CA ARG A 34 -19.98 5.71 2.60
C ARG A 34 -19.42 4.59 3.46
N ASP A 35 -19.36 4.78 4.78
CA ASP A 35 -18.74 3.81 5.69
C ASP A 35 -19.55 2.50 5.70
N TYR A 36 -20.88 2.59 5.74
CA TYR A 36 -21.76 1.43 5.62
C TYR A 36 -21.60 0.71 4.28
N PHE A 37 -21.65 1.45 3.16
CA PHE A 37 -21.55 0.87 1.82
C PHE A 37 -20.21 0.17 1.61
N THR A 38 -19.10 0.78 2.04
CA THR A 38 -17.77 0.20 1.97
C THR A 38 -17.70 -1.14 2.72
N PHE A 39 -18.18 -1.18 3.96
CA PHE A 39 -18.22 -2.40 4.76
C PHE A 39 -19.15 -3.46 4.15
N PHE A 40 -20.33 -3.04 3.69
CA PHE A 40 -21.32 -3.92 3.09
C PHE A 40 -20.82 -4.53 1.79
N LEU A 41 -20.21 -3.74 0.91
CA LEU A 41 -19.56 -4.20 -0.32
C LEU A 41 -18.44 -5.18 0.00
N PHE A 42 -17.53 -4.81 0.92
CA PHE A 42 -16.41 -5.65 1.33
C PHE A 42 -16.89 -7.02 1.79
N THR A 43 -17.86 -7.05 2.71
CA THR A 43 -18.37 -8.29 3.30
C THR A 43 -19.06 -9.16 2.24
N ASN A 44 -19.86 -8.56 1.36
CA ASN A 44 -20.57 -9.31 0.32
C ASN A 44 -19.63 -9.92 -0.72
N VAL A 45 -18.60 -9.18 -1.15
CA VAL A 45 -17.59 -9.70 -2.09
C VAL A 45 -16.73 -10.77 -1.43
N CYS A 46 -16.30 -10.58 -0.18
CA CYS A 46 -15.48 -11.55 0.55
C CYS A 46 -16.18 -12.90 0.80
N ARG A 47 -17.51 -12.98 0.76
CA ARG A 47 -18.25 -14.26 0.85
C ARG A 47 -18.05 -15.15 -0.37
N SER A 48 -17.76 -14.57 -1.54
CA SER A 48 -17.55 -15.30 -2.80
C SER A 48 -16.08 -15.40 -3.21
N LEU A 49 -15.16 -14.75 -2.49
CA LEU A 49 -13.72 -14.85 -2.74
C LEU A 49 -13.11 -16.04 -2.00
N PHE A 50 -12.06 -16.62 -2.60
CA PHE A 50 -11.21 -17.54 -1.86
C PHE A 50 -10.38 -16.78 -0.82
N GLU A 51 -10.00 -17.47 0.26
CA GLU A 51 -9.24 -16.88 1.36
C GLU A 51 -7.97 -16.16 0.88
N LYS A 52 -7.24 -16.79 -0.05
CA LYS A 52 -6.00 -16.24 -0.64
C LYS A 52 -6.18 -14.91 -1.38
N ASP A 53 -7.38 -14.61 -1.85
CA ASP A 53 -7.66 -13.42 -2.69
C ASP A 53 -8.29 -12.28 -1.87
N LYS A 54 -8.72 -12.54 -0.63
CA LYS A 54 -9.37 -11.53 0.22
C LYS A 54 -8.44 -10.37 0.56
N LEU A 55 -7.16 -10.64 0.86
CA LEU A 55 -6.19 -9.59 1.18
C LEU A 55 -5.97 -8.65 -0.01
N LEU A 56 -5.82 -9.20 -1.21
CA LEU A 56 -5.64 -8.40 -2.42
C LEU A 56 -6.85 -7.50 -2.67
N PHE A 57 -8.06 -8.03 -2.50
CA PHE A 57 -9.28 -7.24 -2.63
C PHE A 57 -9.38 -6.17 -1.54
N ALA A 58 -9.11 -6.50 -0.28
CA ALA A 58 -9.11 -5.56 0.84
C ALA A 58 -8.15 -4.40 0.59
N PHE A 59 -6.91 -4.70 0.18
CA PHE A 59 -5.90 -3.71 -0.14
C PHE A 59 -6.30 -2.83 -1.34
N SER A 60 -6.86 -3.44 -2.39
CA SER A 60 -7.34 -2.71 -3.58
C SER A 60 -8.47 -1.74 -3.23
N LEU A 61 -9.42 -2.17 -2.40
CA LEU A 61 -10.52 -1.31 -1.93
C LEU A 61 -9.97 -0.16 -1.07
N ALA A 62 -9.11 -0.45 -0.10
CA ALA A 62 -8.53 0.54 0.80
C ALA A 62 -7.71 1.61 0.07
N THR A 63 -6.81 1.17 -0.84
CA THR A 63 -5.99 2.10 -1.63
C THR A 63 -6.80 2.90 -2.63
N ALA A 64 -7.86 2.32 -3.23
CA ALA A 64 -8.77 3.06 -4.11
C ALA A 64 -9.50 4.18 -3.36
N LEU A 65 -9.97 3.91 -2.14
CA LEU A 65 -10.61 4.91 -1.29
C LEU A 65 -9.63 6.01 -0.89
N ALA A 66 -8.45 5.66 -0.36
CA ALA A 66 -7.43 6.63 0.02
C ALA A 66 -6.97 7.52 -1.15
N ALA A 67 -6.77 6.93 -2.33
CA ALA A 67 -6.42 7.67 -3.54
C ALA A 67 -7.56 8.56 -4.07
N SER A 68 -8.82 8.25 -3.75
CA SER A 68 -9.96 9.11 -4.08
C SER A 68 -10.11 10.29 -3.12
N SER A 69 -9.74 10.12 -1.85
CA SER A 69 -9.72 11.18 -0.83
C SER A 69 -8.53 12.13 -0.98
N GLY A 70 -7.49 11.71 -1.71
CA GLY A 70 -6.24 12.47 -1.88
C GLY A 70 -5.17 12.13 -0.84
N ASP A 71 -5.44 11.18 0.06
CA ASP A 71 -4.51 10.75 1.12
C ASP A 71 -3.37 9.88 0.57
N LEU A 72 -3.52 9.37 -0.65
CA LEU A 72 -2.56 8.47 -1.28
C LEU A 72 -2.23 8.92 -2.72
N ASP A 73 -0.94 9.05 -2.99
CA ASP A 73 -0.43 9.44 -4.30
C ASP A 73 -0.54 8.30 -5.31
N ARG A 74 -1.23 8.55 -6.43
CA ARG A 74 -1.44 7.59 -7.51
C ARG A 74 -0.14 7.17 -8.19
N ALA A 75 0.88 8.03 -8.25
CA ALA A 75 2.19 7.69 -8.79
C ALA A 75 2.89 6.66 -7.90
N GLN A 76 2.81 6.84 -6.58
CA GLN A 76 3.32 5.90 -5.59
C GLN A 76 2.57 4.55 -5.64
N LEU A 77 1.24 4.57 -5.77
CA LEU A 77 0.45 3.34 -5.94
C LEU A 77 0.84 2.59 -7.22
N ARG A 78 1.02 3.31 -8.32
CA ARG A 78 1.46 2.73 -9.59
C ARG A 78 2.84 2.09 -9.42
N PHE A 79 3.77 2.79 -8.77
CA PHE A 79 5.10 2.28 -8.53
C PHE A 79 5.10 1.01 -7.65
N LEU A 80 4.21 0.91 -6.65
CA LEU A 80 4.06 -0.33 -5.87
C LEU A 80 3.73 -1.54 -6.76
N MET A 81 2.86 -1.36 -7.75
CA MET A 81 2.40 -2.42 -8.65
C MET A 81 3.45 -2.79 -9.70
N THR A 82 4.09 -1.79 -10.32
CA THR A 82 4.99 -2.03 -11.47
C THR A 82 6.45 -2.16 -11.07
N GLY A 83 6.86 -1.54 -9.96
CA GLY A 83 8.28 -1.31 -9.64
C GLY A 83 8.95 -0.38 -10.65
N ALA A 84 10.29 -0.44 -10.66
CA ALA A 84 11.11 0.23 -11.65
C ALA A 84 10.81 -0.29 -13.06
N LEU A 85 10.70 0.65 -14.00
CA LEU A 85 10.46 0.37 -15.41
C LEU A 85 11.71 0.57 -16.25
N SER A 86 12.73 1.24 -15.70
CA SER A 86 13.97 1.49 -16.43
C SER A 86 14.80 0.20 -16.56
N MET A 87 15.22 -0.11 -17.79
CA MET A 87 16.06 -1.27 -18.08
C MET A 87 17.54 -1.02 -17.73
N ASP A 88 17.99 0.24 -17.77
CA ASP A 88 19.38 0.62 -17.53
C ASP A 88 19.47 1.45 -16.25
N ASN A 89 20.13 0.89 -15.23
CA ASN A 89 20.50 1.62 -14.01
C ASN A 89 21.95 2.12 -14.14
N PRO A 90 22.19 3.44 -14.22
CA PRO A 90 23.54 4.00 -14.34
C PRO A 90 24.34 3.91 -13.03
N HIS A 91 23.73 3.49 -11.92
CA HIS A 91 24.37 3.41 -10.62
C HIS A 91 24.82 1.99 -10.30
N PRO A 92 26.13 1.76 -10.09
CA PRO A 92 26.62 0.43 -9.73
C PRO A 92 26.08 0.02 -8.37
N ASN A 93 25.75 -1.26 -8.22
CA ASN A 93 25.23 -1.83 -6.98
C ASN A 93 26.34 -1.88 -5.90
N PRO A 94 26.24 -1.11 -4.81
CA PRO A 94 27.24 -1.09 -3.74
C PRO A 94 27.20 -2.35 -2.86
N ALA A 95 26.18 -3.19 -3.02
CA ALA A 95 25.81 -4.26 -2.13
C ALA A 95 25.58 -5.59 -2.88
N SER A 96 26.26 -5.80 -4.00
CA SER A 96 26.08 -6.96 -4.89
C SER A 96 26.28 -8.33 -4.23
N SER A 97 26.89 -8.38 -3.05
CA SER A 97 27.05 -9.59 -2.24
C SER A 97 25.74 -10.12 -1.63
N TRP A 98 24.73 -9.27 -1.46
CA TRP A 98 23.44 -9.65 -0.85
C TRP A 98 22.21 -8.98 -1.46
N LEU A 99 22.35 -7.85 -2.16
CA LEU A 99 21.27 -7.15 -2.85
C LEU A 99 21.32 -7.46 -4.34
N SER A 100 20.21 -7.92 -4.92
CA SER A 100 20.13 -8.15 -6.36
C SER A 100 20.14 -6.84 -7.15
N ASP A 101 20.66 -6.86 -8.38
CA ASP A 101 20.68 -5.67 -9.25
C ASP A 101 19.28 -5.18 -9.60
N GLN A 102 18.29 -6.07 -9.61
CA GLN A 102 16.88 -5.71 -9.78
C GLN A 102 16.36 -4.90 -8.57
N ALA A 103 16.59 -5.39 -7.35
CA ALA A 103 16.20 -4.68 -6.12
C ALA A 103 16.92 -3.33 -6.01
N TRP A 104 18.20 -3.29 -6.38
CA TRP A 104 18.98 -2.06 -6.43
C TRP A 104 18.41 -1.04 -7.44
N SER A 105 18.03 -1.49 -8.63
CA SER A 105 17.38 -0.64 -9.64
C SER A 105 16.05 -0.08 -9.15
N HIS A 106 15.26 -0.89 -8.45
CA HIS A 106 14.04 -0.43 -7.78
C HIS A 106 14.29 0.67 -6.74
N LEU A 107 15.33 0.52 -5.90
CA LEU A 107 15.69 1.51 -4.89
C LEU A 107 16.24 2.81 -5.52
N CYS A 108 17.00 2.69 -6.63
CA CYS A 108 17.49 3.85 -7.37
C CYS A 108 16.36 4.65 -8.01
N GLU A 109 15.35 4.00 -8.58
CA GLU A 109 14.19 4.70 -9.14
C GLU A 109 13.31 5.28 -8.02
N LEU A 110 13.16 4.58 -6.90
CA LEU A 110 12.43 5.06 -5.73
C LEU A 110 13.04 6.34 -5.13
N ASP A 111 14.37 6.46 -5.08
CA ASP A 111 15.10 7.66 -4.63
C ASP A 111 14.65 8.94 -5.37
N GLY A 112 14.29 8.81 -6.65
CA GLY A 112 13.82 9.90 -7.50
C GLY A 112 12.30 10.07 -7.58
N LEU A 113 11.51 9.18 -6.99
CA LEU A 113 10.04 9.17 -7.13
C LEU A 113 9.37 10.35 -6.42
N ALA A 114 9.86 10.69 -5.22
CA ALA A 114 9.35 11.79 -4.41
C ALA A 114 10.43 12.31 -3.46
N ALA A 115 10.30 13.57 -3.02
CA ALA A 115 11.28 14.21 -2.14
C ALA A 115 11.50 13.47 -0.80
N CYS A 116 10.48 12.77 -0.29
CA CYS A 116 10.59 11.97 0.92
C CYS A 116 11.50 10.74 0.77
N PHE A 117 11.81 10.31 -0.45
CA PHE A 117 12.73 9.20 -0.72
C PHE A 117 14.16 9.67 -1.02
N SER A 118 14.37 10.97 -1.21
CA SER A 118 15.68 11.50 -1.60
C SER A 118 16.75 11.14 -0.58
N GLY A 119 17.85 10.55 -1.07
CA GLY A 119 18.99 10.12 -0.29
C GLY A 119 18.98 8.64 0.07
N LEU A 120 17.95 7.86 -0.30
CA LEU A 120 17.89 6.40 -0.09
C LEU A 120 19.11 5.71 -0.71
N ARG A 121 19.41 6.04 -1.97
CA ARG A 121 20.56 5.47 -2.70
C ARG A 121 21.88 5.78 -1.99
N ALA A 122 22.06 7.02 -1.54
CA ALA A 122 23.26 7.44 -0.84
C ALA A 122 23.40 6.74 0.52
N SER A 123 22.31 6.70 1.30
CA SER A 123 22.24 6.02 2.59
C SER A 123 22.61 4.54 2.48
N LEU A 124 22.07 3.83 1.48
CA LEU A 124 22.39 2.43 1.25
C LEU A 124 23.86 2.23 0.92
N SER A 125 24.41 3.04 0.01
CA SER A 125 25.83 2.99 -0.35
C SER A 125 26.77 3.27 0.83
N THR A 126 26.39 4.17 1.75
CA THR A 126 27.23 4.51 2.91
C THR A 126 27.08 3.53 4.07
N HIS A 127 25.89 2.95 4.25
CA HIS A 127 25.55 2.13 5.42
C HIS A 127 25.03 0.75 5.02
N THR A 128 25.69 0.10 4.05
CA THR A 128 25.32 -1.19 3.47
C THR A 128 24.96 -2.25 4.52
N GLU A 129 25.76 -2.39 5.58
CA GLU A 129 25.50 -3.39 6.62
C GLU A 129 24.28 -3.08 7.50
N LYS A 130 23.94 -1.80 7.72
CA LYS A 130 22.70 -1.44 8.45
C LYS A 130 21.47 -1.78 7.61
N TRP A 131 21.52 -1.48 6.32
CA TRP A 131 20.47 -1.83 5.36
C TRP A 131 20.31 -3.34 5.23
N ARG A 132 21.41 -4.10 5.17
CA ARG A 132 21.38 -5.56 5.19
C ARG A 132 20.65 -6.09 6.42
N ARG A 133 21.02 -5.61 7.62
CA ARG A 133 20.35 -6.01 8.88
C ARG A 133 18.85 -5.70 8.86
N TRP A 134 18.46 -4.55 8.29
CA TRP A 134 17.06 -4.20 8.12
C TRP A 134 16.36 -5.15 7.13
N CYS A 135 16.98 -5.49 6.00
CA CYS A 135 16.44 -6.45 5.04
C CYS A 135 16.28 -7.85 5.63
N ASP A 136 17.26 -8.28 6.43
CA ASP A 136 17.30 -9.59 7.08
C ASP A 136 16.30 -9.70 8.26
N ALA A 137 15.84 -8.57 8.81
CA ALA A 137 14.90 -8.55 9.93
C ALA A 137 13.59 -9.31 9.60
N PRO A 138 12.98 -10.03 10.56
CA PRO A 138 11.77 -10.81 10.29
C PRO A 138 10.59 -9.93 9.87
N THR A 139 10.51 -8.71 10.39
CA THR A 139 9.45 -7.74 10.10
C THR A 139 10.07 -6.38 9.71
N PRO A 140 10.58 -6.23 8.47
CA PRO A 140 11.27 -5.01 8.05
C PRO A 140 10.35 -3.79 8.06
N HIS A 141 9.07 -3.97 7.71
CA HIS A 141 8.03 -2.94 7.75
C HIS A 141 7.74 -2.39 9.17
N GLN A 142 8.17 -3.09 10.22
CA GLN A 142 8.05 -2.65 11.62
C GLN A 142 9.40 -2.26 12.24
N THR A 143 10.49 -2.50 11.52
CA THR A 143 11.84 -2.19 11.99
C THR A 143 12.20 -0.77 11.52
N PRO A 144 12.75 0.08 12.41
CA PRO A 144 13.21 1.40 12.01
C PRO A 144 14.19 1.32 10.84
N LEU A 145 13.95 2.12 9.81
CA LEU A 145 14.85 2.29 8.69
C LEU A 145 16.15 2.94 9.17
N PRO A 146 17.29 2.59 8.55
CA PRO A 146 18.55 3.31 8.76
C PRO A 146 18.38 4.81 8.50
N ASP A 147 19.27 5.63 9.07
CA ASP A 147 19.44 7.05 8.73
C ASP A 147 18.18 7.94 8.84
N GLY A 148 17.23 7.58 9.71
CA GLY A 148 16.09 8.44 10.07
C GLY A 148 14.94 8.46 9.08
N PHE A 149 14.95 7.60 8.04
CA PHE A 149 13.86 7.56 7.05
C PHE A 149 12.51 7.20 7.69
N SER A 150 12.48 6.44 8.78
CA SER A 150 11.23 6.11 9.49
C SER A 150 10.46 7.31 10.02
N GLU A 151 11.13 8.42 10.30
CA GLU A 151 10.46 9.65 10.78
C GLU A 151 9.90 10.48 9.61
N ARG A 152 10.42 10.26 8.40
CA ARG A 152 10.06 11.01 7.19
C ARG A 152 9.02 10.31 6.32
N LEU A 153 9.02 8.98 6.34
CA LEU A 153 8.16 8.16 5.48
C LEU A 153 6.84 7.82 6.17
N SER A 154 5.74 7.94 5.43
CA SER A 154 4.46 7.37 5.85
C SER A 154 4.48 5.84 5.81
N SER A 155 3.47 5.20 6.40
CA SER A 155 3.32 3.73 6.37
C SER A 155 3.28 3.18 4.93
N PHE A 156 2.54 3.85 4.04
CA PHE A 156 2.50 3.51 2.62
C PHE A 156 3.85 3.69 1.91
N GLN A 157 4.61 4.73 2.26
CA GLN A 157 5.93 4.96 1.68
C GLN A 157 6.96 3.95 2.19
N MET A 158 6.86 3.52 3.45
CA MET A 158 7.63 2.41 4.00
C MET A 158 7.34 1.10 3.26
N LEU A 159 6.07 0.87 2.88
CA LEU A 159 5.68 -0.28 2.05
C LEU A 159 6.40 -0.29 0.68
N LEU A 160 6.62 0.88 0.06
CA LEU A 160 7.41 0.99 -1.17
C LEU A 160 8.87 0.57 -0.97
N VAL A 161 9.50 0.98 0.13
CA VAL A 161 10.88 0.58 0.44
C VAL A 161 10.98 -0.93 0.61
N VAL A 162 10.03 -1.54 1.34
CA VAL A 162 9.93 -3.00 1.50
C VAL A 162 9.72 -3.68 0.15
N ARG A 163 8.84 -3.17 -0.72
CA ARG A 163 8.62 -3.70 -2.06
C ARG A 163 9.91 -3.73 -2.90
N CYS A 164 10.75 -2.71 -2.78
CA CYS A 164 11.99 -2.61 -3.55
C CYS A 164 13.09 -3.52 -3.00
N ALA A 165 13.28 -3.52 -1.69
CA ALA A 165 14.42 -4.19 -1.05
C ALA A 165 14.14 -5.64 -0.65
N VAL A 166 12.91 -5.99 -0.27
CA VAL A 166 12.55 -7.26 0.41
C VAL A 166 11.16 -7.73 -0.04
N MET A 167 11.04 -8.07 -1.33
CA MET A 167 9.76 -8.42 -1.96
C MET A 167 9.06 -9.64 -1.34
N ASP A 168 9.83 -10.59 -0.79
CA ASP A 168 9.36 -11.76 -0.06
C ASP A 168 8.56 -11.40 1.20
N LYS A 169 8.87 -10.26 1.84
CA LYS A 169 8.21 -9.78 3.06
C LYS A 169 7.12 -8.75 2.78
N LEU A 170 6.73 -8.58 1.51
CA LEU A 170 5.72 -7.61 1.10
C LEU A 170 4.31 -7.97 1.58
N VAL A 171 3.92 -9.24 1.52
CA VAL A 171 2.55 -9.67 1.85
C VAL A 171 2.18 -9.34 3.32
N PRO A 172 3.03 -9.64 4.33
CA PRO A 172 2.78 -9.19 5.70
C PRO A 172 2.70 -7.66 5.83
N ALA A 173 3.54 -6.92 5.10
CA ALA A 173 3.52 -5.46 5.11
C ALA A 173 2.22 -4.89 4.53
N ILE A 174 1.72 -5.46 3.42
CA ILE A 174 0.42 -5.12 2.83
C ILE A 174 -0.71 -5.37 3.83
N GLN A 175 -0.66 -6.46 4.59
CA GLN A 175 -1.69 -6.76 5.58
C GLN A 175 -1.76 -5.69 6.67
N VAL A 176 -0.61 -5.26 7.20
CA VAL A 176 -0.55 -4.17 8.20
C VAL A 176 -1.04 -2.86 7.60
N GLU A 177 -0.60 -2.52 6.39
CA GLU A 177 -1.01 -1.29 5.70
C GLU A 177 -2.52 -1.27 5.42
N THR A 178 -3.09 -2.40 4.99
CA THR A 178 -4.53 -2.51 4.73
C THR A 178 -5.35 -2.23 5.98
N VAL A 179 -4.90 -2.72 7.13
CA VAL A 179 -5.56 -2.44 8.42
C VAL A 179 -5.42 -0.95 8.77
N SER A 180 -4.24 -0.35 8.57
CA SER A 180 -4.03 1.08 8.84
C SER A 180 -4.92 1.97 7.99
N LEU A 181 -5.05 1.67 6.70
CA LEU A 181 -5.94 2.40 5.79
C LEU A 181 -7.42 2.20 6.13
N GLY A 182 -7.78 1.01 6.60
CA GLY A 182 -9.15 0.68 7.01
C GLY A 182 -9.57 1.33 8.33
N GLN A 183 -8.65 1.50 9.27
CA GLN A 183 -8.90 2.18 10.55
C GLN A 183 -8.89 3.72 10.44
N GLY A 184 -8.39 4.28 9.34
CA GLY A 184 -8.46 5.71 9.04
C GLY A 184 -9.87 6.22 8.69
N GLN A 185 -10.88 5.34 8.63
CA GLN A 185 -12.27 5.70 8.32
C GLN A 185 -13.24 5.27 9.43
N GLY A 186 -13.16 5.99 10.56
CA GLY A 186 -14.30 6.28 11.45
C GLY A 186 -14.10 5.93 12.93
N PRO A 187 -14.86 6.57 13.84
CA PRO A 187 -15.24 7.99 13.91
C PRO A 187 -14.15 8.91 14.49
#